data_AF-A0A7C3E9U2-F1
#
_entry.id   AF-A0A7C3E9U2-F1
#
_cell.length_a   1.000
_cell.length_b   1.000
_cell.length_c   1.000
_cell.angle_alpha   90.00
_cell.angle_beta   90.00
_cell.angle_gamma   90.00
#
_symmetry.space_group_name_H-M   'P 1'
#
loop_
_entity.id
_entity.type
_entity.pdbx_description
1 polymer ?
#
loop_
_entity_poly.entity_id
_entity_poly.type
_entity_poly.pdbx_seq_one_letter_code
_entity_poly.pdbx_strand_id
1 'polypeptide(L)'
;MDNRTSMLLFLGLVVLFVFTFVFGIDALALPNVTYGILSLIGYIVCLGFSLFQWALLKKERGAMIPWFITYAVVIGIIFVWYLTRCGTAFGWW
;
A
#
# COMPACT_ATOMS: atom_id res chain seq x y z
N MET A 1 -13.50 7.96 -15.62
CA MET A 1 -13.24 8.80 -14.42
C MET A 1 -12.48 10.05 -14.82
N ASP A 2 -12.86 11.21 -14.27
CA ASP A 2 -12.17 12.46 -14.58
C ASP A 2 -10.76 12.48 -13.98
N ASN A 3 -9.83 13.20 -14.61
CA ASN A 3 -8.40 13.12 -14.25
C ASN A 3 -8.15 13.69 -12.85
N ARG A 4 -8.91 14.72 -12.44
CA ARG A 4 -8.85 15.30 -11.09
C ARG A 4 -9.23 14.30 -10.01
N THR A 5 -10.28 13.52 -10.23
CA THR A 5 -10.74 12.50 -9.28
C THR A 5 -9.69 11.40 -9.12
N SER A 6 -9.09 10.96 -10.22
CA SER A 6 -7.99 9.99 -10.22
C SER A 6 -6.79 10.49 -9.44
N MET A 7 -6.46 11.78 -9.57
CA MET A 7 -5.35 12.42 -8.87
C MET A 7 -5.60 12.54 -7.37
N LEU A 8 -6.83 12.88 -6.96
CA LEU A 8 -7.25 12.91 -5.56
C LEU A 8 -7.18 11.52 -4.91
N LEU A 9 -7.65 10.48 -5.61
CA LEU A 9 -7.59 9.10 -5.12
C LEU A 9 -6.14 8.62 -4.98
N PHE A 10 -5.28 8.98 -5.95
CA PHE A 10 -3.86 8.68 -5.89
C PHE A 10 -3.18 9.38 -4.69
N LEU A 11 -3.47 10.66 -4.47
CA LEU A 11 -2.95 11.40 -3.32
C LEU A 11 -3.42 10.76 -2.00
N GLY A 12 -4.70 10.38 -1.91
CA GLY A 12 -5.25 9.68 -0.75
C GLY A 12 -4.55 8.36 -0.47
N LEU A 13 -4.21 7.59 -1.51
CA LEU A 13 -3.41 6.37 -1.39
C LEU A 13 -2.00 6.67 -0.85
N VAL A 14 -1.32 7.69 -1.38
CA VAL A 14 0.02 8.08 -0.90
C VAL A 14 -0.01 8.43 0.59
N VAL A 15 -1.00 9.23 1.02
CA VAL A 15 -1.16 9.59 2.44
C VAL A 15 -1.43 8.35 3.29
N LEU A 16 -2.34 7.47 2.85
CA LEU A 16 -2.63 6.21 3.54
C LEU A 16 -1.38 5.33 3.67
N PHE A 17 -0.55 5.27 2.62
CA PHE A 17 0.69 4.52 2.65
C PHE A 17 1.69 5.11 3.65
N VAL A 18 1.83 6.43 3.75
CA VAL A 18 2.73 7.05 4.74
C VAL A 18 2.35 6.60 6.16
N PHE A 19 1.06 6.65 6.52
CA PHE A 19 0.59 6.18 7.82
C PHE A 19 0.83 4.67 8.01
N THR A 20 0.50 3.88 6.99
CA THR A 20 0.72 2.43 7.00
C THR A 20 2.19 2.07 7.24
N PHE A 21 3.09 2.79 6.57
CA PHE A 21 4.53 2.60 6.68
C PHE A 21 5.03 2.97 8.07
N VAL A 22 4.60 4.12 8.61
CA VAL A 22 4.96 4.55 9.98
C VAL A 22 4.50 3.51 11.02
N PHE A 23 3.27 3.02 10.93
CA PHE A 23 2.80 1.95 11.82
C PHE A 23 3.62 0.66 11.68
N GLY A 24 4.07 0.33 10.47
CA GLY A 24 4.90 -0.83 10.22
C GLY A 24 6.29 -0.70 10.85
N ILE A 25 6.90 0.49 10.78
CA ILE A 25 8.18 0.76 11.44
C ILE A 25 8.03 0.72 12.95
N ASP A 26 6.99 1.34 13.49
CA ASP A 26 6.76 1.39 14.94
C ASP A 26 6.49 -0.01 15.52
N ALA A 27 5.72 -0.84 14.80
CA ALA A 27 5.48 -2.24 15.15
C ALA A 27 6.75 -3.11 15.16
N LEU A 28 7.75 -2.76 14.35
CA LEU A 28 9.04 -3.45 14.29
C LEU A 28 10.02 -2.94 15.36
N ALA A 29 9.93 -1.67 15.74
CA ALA A 29 10.77 -1.06 16.76
C ALA A 29 10.34 -1.45 18.19
N LEU A 30 9.03 -1.46 18.42
CA LEU A 30 8.39 -1.95 19.63
C LEU A 30 7.50 -3.11 19.16
N PRO A 31 7.74 -4.38 19.56
CA PRO A 31 7.01 -5.55 19.07
C PRO A 31 5.54 -5.53 19.51
N ASN A 32 4.77 -4.62 18.89
CA ASN A 32 3.39 -4.31 19.15
C ASN A 32 2.57 -4.90 18.01
N VAL A 33 1.97 -6.04 18.31
CA VAL A 33 1.16 -6.81 17.37
C VAL A 33 0.03 -5.98 16.76
N THR A 34 -0.57 -5.06 17.53
CA THR A 34 -1.69 -4.23 17.07
C THR A 34 -1.28 -3.31 15.92
N TYR A 35 -0.14 -2.64 16.03
CA TYR A 35 0.37 -1.77 14.97
C TYR A 35 0.84 -2.59 13.76
N GLY A 36 1.34 -3.81 14.00
CA GLY A 36 1.68 -4.73 12.93
C GLY A 36 0.45 -5.16 12.11
N ILE A 37 -0.66 -5.47 12.77
CA ILE A 37 -1.92 -5.81 12.10
C ILE A 37 -2.47 -4.61 11.33
N LEU A 38 -2.46 -3.41 11.93
CA LEU A 38 -2.93 -2.18 11.27
C LEU A 38 -2.10 -1.86 10.01
N SER A 39 -0.78 -1.99 10.09
CA SER A 39 0.11 -1.82 8.94
C SER A 39 -0.17 -2.87 7.86
N LEU A 40 -0.35 -4.14 8.24
CA LEU A 40 -0.69 -5.21 7.28
C LEU A 40 -1.98 -4.90 6.51
N ILE A 41 -3.03 -4.48 7.22
CA ILE A 41 -4.32 -4.08 6.61
C ILE A 41 -4.10 -2.89 5.68
N GLY A 42 -3.34 -1.88 6.12
CA GLY A 42 -3.03 -0.70 5.30
C GLY A 42 -2.32 -1.06 3.99
N TYR A 43 -1.35 -1.99 4.01
CA TYR A 43 -0.66 -2.45 2.81
C TYR A 43 -1.60 -3.19 1.85
N ILE A 44 -2.46 -4.06 2.38
CA ILE A 44 -3.46 -4.79 1.58
C ILE A 44 -4.43 -3.81 0.92
N VAL A 45 -4.90 -2.80 1.65
CA VAL A 45 -5.79 -1.76 1.10
C VAL A 45 -5.06 -0.95 0.02
N CYS A 46 -3.82 -0.52 0.26
CA CYS A 46 -3.03 0.22 -0.72
C CYS A 46 -2.82 -0.57 -2.02
N LEU A 47 -2.47 -1.84 -1.92
CA LEU A 47 -2.25 -2.73 -3.07
C LEU A 47 -3.55 -3.04 -3.80
N GLY A 48 -4.56 -3.51 -3.07
CA GLY A 48 -5.84 -3.92 -3.64
C GLY A 48 -6.53 -2.75 -4.33
N PHE A 49 -6.57 -1.58 -3.68
CA PHE A 49 -7.22 -0.40 -4.25
C PHE A 49 -6.44 0.15 -5.45
N SER A 50 -5.11 0.14 -5.41
CA SER A 50 -4.30 0.58 -6.56
C SER A 50 -4.47 -0.34 -7.78
N LEU A 51 -4.47 -1.66 -7.57
CA LEU A 51 -4.72 -2.64 -8.65
C LEU A 51 -6.15 -2.53 -9.20
N PHE A 52 -7.13 -2.29 -8.34
CA PHE A 52 -8.52 -2.06 -8.74
C PHE A 52 -8.65 -0.80 -9.61
N GLN A 53 -8.05 0.32 -9.18
CA GLN A 53 -8.06 1.56 -9.96
C GLN A 53 -7.34 1.39 -11.29
N TRP A 54 -6.20 0.71 -11.30
CA TRP A 54 -5.51 0.36 -12.55
C TRP A 54 -6.40 -0.44 -13.50
N ALA A 55 -7.09 -1.47 -13.02
CA ALA A 55 -7.99 -2.29 -13.85
C ALA A 55 -9.17 -1.48 -14.41
N LEU A 56 -9.72 -0.55 -13.63
CA LEU A 56 -10.80 0.34 -14.05
C LEU A 56 -10.32 1.34 -15.12
N LEU A 57 -9.21 2.04 -14.85
CA LEU A 57 -8.61 3.01 -15.77
C LEU A 57 -8.12 2.36 -17.08
N LYS A 58 -7.69 1.09 -17.04
CA LYS A 58 -7.28 0.34 -18.24
C LYS A 58 -8.43 0.18 -19.24
N LYS A 59 -9.67 0.01 -18.77
CA LYS A 59 -10.86 -0.06 -19.64
C LYS A 59 -11.20 1.32 -20.24
N GLU A 60 -11.00 2.38 -19.47
CA GLU A 60 -11.32 3.76 -19.85
C GLU A 60 -10.19 4.46 -20.63
N ARG A 61 -9.01 3.82 -20.80
CA ARG A 61 -7.78 4.42 -21.36
C ARG A 61 -7.38 5.73 -20.66
N GLY A 62 -7.54 5.79 -19.34
CA GLY A 62 -7.23 6.99 -18.56
C GLY A 62 -5.72 7.29 -18.48
N ALA A 63 -5.35 8.57 -18.41
CA ALA A 63 -3.94 9.00 -18.35
C ALA A 63 -3.20 8.55 -17.08
N MET A 64 -3.93 8.18 -16.02
CA MET A 64 -3.36 7.81 -14.71
C MET A 64 -2.99 6.32 -14.58
N ILE A 65 -3.25 5.48 -15.59
CA ILE A 65 -2.88 4.05 -15.60
C ILE A 65 -1.43 3.78 -15.14
N PRO A 66 -0.39 4.43 -15.69
CA PRO A 66 0.99 4.14 -15.30
C PRO A 66 1.26 4.46 -13.82
N TRP A 67 0.60 5.47 -13.26
CA TRP A 67 0.80 5.87 -11.86
C TRP A 67 0.30 4.82 -10.88
N PHE A 68 -0.92 4.29 -11.09
CA PHE A 68 -1.47 3.26 -10.20
C PHE A 68 -0.73 1.92 -10.31
N ILE A 69 -0.26 1.53 -11.50
CA ILE A 69 0.55 0.30 -11.60
C ILE A 69 1.94 0.47 -11.00
N THR A 70 2.61 1.59 -11.24
CA THR A 70 3.92 1.88 -10.63
C THR A 70 3.81 1.94 -9.12
N TYR A 71 2.76 2.58 -8.59
CA TYR A 71 2.47 2.60 -7.16
C TYR A 71 2.28 1.18 -6.61
N ALA A 72 1.46 0.35 -7.27
CA ALA A 72 1.24 -1.03 -6.82
C ALA A 72 2.53 -1.86 -6.78
N VAL A 73 3.42 -1.69 -7.76
CA VAL A 73 4.73 -2.36 -7.78
C VAL A 73 5.61 -1.90 -6.62
N VAL A 74 5.74 -0.58 -6.42
CA VAL A 74 6.57 -0.02 -5.34
C VAL A 74 6.06 -0.45 -3.97
N ILE A 75 4.76 -0.31 -3.72
CA ILE A 75 4.15 -0.76 -2.46
C ILE A 75 4.27 -2.28 -2.30
N GLY A 76 4.22 -3.04 -3.39
CA GLY A 76 4.39 -4.50 -3.36
C GLY A 76 5.77 -4.91 -2.86
N ILE A 77 6.82 -4.23 -3.32
CA ILE A 77 8.20 -4.46 -2.85
C ILE A 77 8.31 -4.15 -1.35
N ILE A 78 7.74 -3.02 -0.91
CA ILE A 78 7.78 -2.60 0.50
C ILE A 78 6.96 -3.54 1.38
N PHE A 79 5.82 -4.04 0.88
CA PHE A 79 4.99 -5.00 1.59
C PHE A 79 5.70 -6.34 1.78
N VAL A 80 6.40 -6.85 0.76
CA VAL A 80 7.21 -8.06 0.89
C VAL A 80 8.32 -7.84 1.93
N TRP A 81 9.02 -6.70 1.87
CA TRP A 81 10.00 -6.33 2.89
C TRP A 81 9.40 -6.31 4.30
N TYR A 82 8.23 -5.69 4.47
CA TYR A 82 7.52 -5.63 5.74
C TYR A 82 7.17 -7.03 6.27
N LEU A 83 6.59 -7.90 5.42
CA LEU A 83 6.30 -9.28 5.76
C LEU A 83 7.55 -10.02 6.22
N THR A 84 8.67 -9.85 5.50
CA THR A 84 9.92 -10.54 5.86
C THR A 84 10.42 -10.14 7.26
N ARG A 85 10.30 -8.86 7.60
CA ARG A 85 10.70 -8.33 8.91
C ARG A 85 9.75 -8.76 10.01
N CYS A 86 8.45 -8.75 9.75
CA CYS A 86 7.46 -9.25 10.70
C CYS A 86 7.66 -10.73 11.00
N GLY A 87 7.91 -11.58 9.99
CA GLY A 87 8.17 -13.00 10.26
C GLY A 87 9.40 -13.23 11.13
N THR A 88 10.48 -12.48 10.91
CA THR A 88 11.66 -12.54 11.80
C THR A 88 11.38 -11.98 13.20
N ALA A 89 10.58 -10.92 13.31
CA ALA A 89 10.26 -10.29 14.60
C ALA A 89 9.27 -11.11 15.43
N PHE A 90 8.35 -11.82 14.78
CA PHE A 90 7.33 -12.67 15.42
C PHE A 90 7.72 -14.16 15.47
N GLY A 91 8.88 -14.54 14.93
CA GLY A 91 9.40 -15.92 14.96
C GLY A 91 8.57 -16.92 14.14
N TRP A 92 7.95 -16.46 13.05
CA TRP A 92 7.11 -17.31 12.20
C TRP A 92 7.92 -18.18 11.21
N TRP A 93 9.20 -17.90 11.04
CA TRP A 93 10.19 -18.78 10.40
C TRP A 93 11.60 -18.47 10.88
#